data_AF-A0A4R4WIA8-F1
#
_entry.id   AF-A0A4R4WIA8-F1
#
_cell.length_a   1.000
_cell.length_b   1.000
_cell.length_c   1.000
_cell.angle_alpha   90.00
_cell.angle_beta   90.00
_cell.angle_gamma   90.00
#
_symmetry.space_group_name_H-M   'P 1'
#
loop_
_entity.id
_entity.type
_entity.pdbx_description
1 polymer ?
#
loop_
_entity_poly.entity_id
_entity_poly.type
_entity_poly.pdbx_seq_one_letter_code
_entity_poly.pdbx_strand_id
1 'polypeptide(L)' 'MDGSTDDEVTRLLGLGATKTDVGQGPDRSRVVMADPESNEFCVLRTLAPPN' A
#
# COMPACT_ATOMS: atom_id res chain seq x y z
N MET A 1 -16.19 6.81 -5.97
CA MET A 1 -14.78 6.96 -6.38
C MET A 1 -14.00 6.01 -5.50
N ASP A 2 -13.85 4.79 -6.01
CA ASP A 2 -13.18 3.69 -5.35
C ASP A 2 -11.71 4.05 -5.22
N GLY A 3 -11.30 4.49 -4.02
CA GLY A 3 -9.91 4.71 -3.65
C GLY A 3 -9.16 3.40 -3.80
N SER A 4 -8.65 3.16 -5.01
CA SER A 4 -7.89 1.97 -5.34
C SER A 4 -6.55 2.06 -4.61
N THR A 5 -5.92 0.91 -4.36
CA THR A 5 -4.60 0.84 -3.69
C THR A 5 -3.57 1.81 -4.28
N ASP A 6 -3.68 2.11 -5.58
CA ASP A 6 -2.85 3.09 -6.28
C ASP A 6 -3.00 4.55 -5.77
N ASP A 7 -4.19 4.97 -5.36
CA ASP A 7 -4.46 6.31 -4.84
C ASP A 7 -3.82 6.51 -3.46
N GLU A 8 -4.00 5.53 -2.57
CA GLU A 8 -3.38 5.53 -1.25
C GLU A 8 -1.84 5.44 -1.35
N VAL A 9 -1.35 4.62 -2.29
CA VAL A 9 0.07 4.55 -2.62
C VAL A 9 0.60 5.91 -3.11
N THR A 10 -0.13 6.60 -3.99
CA THR A 10 0.25 7.93 -4.49
C THR A 10 0.30 8.95 -3.36
N ARG A 11 -0.68 8.92 -2.46
CA ARG A 11 -0.71 9.77 -1.28
C ARG A 11 0.47 9.51 -0.36
N LEU A 12 0.79 8.24 -0.10
CA LEU A 12 1.88 7.84 0.78
C LEU A 12 3.25 8.14 0.16
N LEU A 13 3.40 7.99 -1.16
CA LEU A 13 4.58 8.45 -1.91
C LEU A 13 4.79 9.97 -1.73
N GLY A 14 3.71 10.77 -1.77
CA GLY A 14 3.76 12.20 -1.52
C GLY A 14 4.17 12.60 -0.09
N LEU A 15 3.97 11.71 0.88
CA LEU A 15 4.39 11.89 2.28
C LEU A 15 5.84 11.43 2.54
N GLY A 16 6.53 10.89 1.52
CA GLY A 16 7.89 10.40 1.62
C GLY A 16 8.00 8.88 1.80
N ALA A 17 6.89 8.15 1.80
CA ALA A 17 6.94 6.69 1.77
C ALA A 17 7.49 6.18 0.44
N THR A 18 8.11 5.01 0.44
CA THR A 18 8.73 4.38 -0.71
C THR A 18 8.11 2.99 -0.91
N LYS A 19 7.88 2.59 -2.16
CA LYS A 19 7.46 1.22 -2.48
C LYS A 19 8.62 0.26 -2.21
N THR A 20 8.42 -0.62 -1.24
CA THR A 20 9.39 -1.65 -0.87
C THR A 20 8.75 -3.00 -1.14
N ASP A 21 9.25 -3.72 -2.14
CA ASP A 21 8.82 -5.09 -2.42
C ASP A 21 9.63 -6.05 -1.54
N VAL A 22 9.04 -6.50 -0.42
CA VAL A 22 9.68 -7.45 0.51
C VAL A 22 9.52 -8.91 0.07
N GLY A 23 9.32 -9.18 -1.22
CA GLY A 23 9.17 -10.55 -1.73
C GLY A 23 7.91 -11.26 -1.19
N GLN A 24 6.83 -10.53 -0.93
CA GLN A 24 5.52 -11.14 -0.70
C GLN A 24 5.07 -11.77 -2.03
N GLY A 25 5.16 -13.10 -2.13
CA GLY A 25 4.94 -13.85 -3.37
C GLY A 25 3.66 -13.46 -4.15
N PRO A 26 3.61 -13.79 -5.45
CA PRO A 26 2.76 -13.19 -6.48
C PRO A 26 1.23 -13.30 -6.29
N ASP A 27 0.77 -13.93 -5.21
CA ASP A 27 -0.64 -14.23 -4.92
C ASP A 27 -1.34 -13.13 -4.09
N ARG A 28 -0.63 -12.07 -3.71
CA ARG A 28 -1.13 -11.08 -2.74
C ARG A 28 -1.23 -9.70 -3.38
N SER A 29 -2.46 -9.29 -3.74
CA SER A 29 -2.83 -7.94 -4.23
C SER A 29 -2.70 -6.85 -3.14
N ARG A 30 -1.53 -6.71 -2.54
CA ARG A 30 -1.23 -5.81 -1.42
C ARG A 30 0.16 -5.21 -1.62
N VAL A 31 0.28 -3.91 -1.43
CA VAL A 31 1.50 -3.15 -1.72
C VAL A 31 2.25 -2.94 -0.42
N VAL A 32 3.52 -3.33 -0.36
CA VAL A 32 4.36 -3.04 0.80
C VAL A 32 5.10 -1.72 0.56
N MET A 33 5.13 -0.88 1.59
CA MET A 33 5.78 0.41 1.57
C MET A 33 6.59 0.62 2.83
N ALA A 34 7.69 1.36 2.69
CA ALA A 34 8.54 1.81 3.78
C ALA A 34 8.33 3.31 3.97
N ASP A 35 8.15 3.76 5.20
CA ASP A 35 8.19 5.19 5.52
C ASP A 35 9.65 5.70 5.53
N PRO A 36 9.89 7.03 5.45
CA PRO A 36 11.24 7.60 5.52
C PRO A 36 11.97 7.31 6.84
N GLU A 37 11.25 7.01 7.94
CA GLU A 37 11.81 6.49 9.20
C GLU A 37 12.12 4.97 9.15
N SER A 38 12.04 4.35 7.98
CA SER A 38 12.28 2.92 7.74
C SER A 38 11.28 1.97 8.40
N ASN A 39 10.06 2.43 8.72
CA ASN A 39 8.98 1.53 9.14
C ASN A 39 8.32 0.88 7.92
N GLU A 40 8.27 -0.44 7.92
CA GLU A 40 7.65 -1.24 6.86
C GLU A 40 6.18 -1.50 7.17
N PHE A 41 5.29 -1.17 6.24
CA PHE A 41 3.86 -1.42 6.37
C PHE A 41 3.25 -1.93 5.06
N CYS A 42 2.14 -2.67 5.18
CA CYS A 42 1.45 -3.26 4.06
C CYS A 42 0.11 -2.55 3.83
N VAL A 43 -0.06 -1.96 2.65
CA VAL A 43 -1.33 -1.36 2.21
C VAL A 43 -2.23 -2.48 1.70
N LEU A 44 -3.23 -2.80 2.51
CA LEU A 44 -4.29 -3.74 2.20
C LEU A 44 -5.54 -2.97 1.76
N ARG A 45 -6.08 -3.29 0.59
CA ARG A 45 -7.42 -2.84 0.22
C ARG A 45 -8.44 -3.73 0.93
N THR A 46 -9.34 -3.14 1.70
CA THR A 46 -10.50 -3.91 2.17
C THR A 46 -11.42 -4.16 0.99
N LEU A 47 -11.75 -5.42 0.74
CA LEU A 47 -12.81 -5.82 -0.20
C LEU A 47 -14.19 -5.80 0.49
N ALA A 48 -14.29 -5.26 1.70
CA ALA A 48 -15.56 -5.19 2.41
C ALA A 48 -16.59 -4.40 1.56
N PRO A 49 -17.71 -5.02 1.15
CA PRO A 49 -18.74 -4.29 0.46
C PRO A 49 -19.28 -3.17 1.38
N PRO A 50 -19.59 -1.98 0.85
CA PRO A 50 -20.34 -0.99 1.61
C PRO A 50 -21.69 -1.63 1.97
N ASN A 51 -22.01 -1.66 3.26
CA ASN A 51 -23.29 -2.14 3.79
C ASN A 51 -24.44 -1.21 3.39
#